data_AF-A0A0R2FBP5-F1
#
_entry.id   AF-A0A0R2FBP5-F1
#
_cell.length_a   1.000
_cell.length_b   1.000
_cell.length_c   1.000
_cell.angle_alpha   90.00
_cell.angle_beta   90.00
_cell.angle_gamma   90.00
#
_symmetry.space_group_name_H-M   'P 1'
#
loop_
_entity.id
_entity.type
_entity.pdbx_description
1 polymer ?
#
loop_
_entity_poly.entity_id
_entity_poly.type
_entity_poly.pdbx_seq_one_letter_code
_entity_poly.pdbx_strand_id
1 'polypeptide(L)' 'MWERIVGVLFVLLGIWQMVVSKRYGHQVTHHGNAATSSFSLLALADSFYLGIMFVGIGIATFFMQF' A
#
# COMPACT_ATOMS: atom_id res chain seq x y z
N MET A 1 -24.44 3.22 -6.27
CA MET A 1 -23.73 4.52 -5.99
C MET A 1 -22.68 4.35 -4.90
N TRP A 2 -22.97 3.58 -3.84
CA TRP A 2 -22.06 3.29 -2.75
C TRP A 2 -20.77 2.57 -3.21
N GLU A 3 -20.86 1.70 -4.22
CA GLU A 3 -19.73 0.92 -4.75
C GLU A 3 -18.64 1.84 -5.31
N ARG A 4 -19.02 2.96 -5.94
CA ARG A 4 -18.08 3.95 -6.48
C ARG A 4 -17.33 4.67 -5.35
N ILE A 5 -18.02 4.99 -4.26
CA ILE A 5 -17.41 5.62 -3.08
C ILE A 5 -16.41 4.66 -2.46
N VAL A 6 -16.79 3.39 -2.29
CA VAL A 6 -15.89 2.33 -1.79
C VAL A 6 -14.68 2.16 -2.72
N GLY A 7 -14.89 2.13 -4.04
CA GLY A 7 -13.81 2.06 -5.03
C GLY A 7 -12.82 3.22 -4.91
N VAL A 8 -13.31 4.47 -4.82
CA VAL A 8 -12.45 5.65 -4.60
C VAL A 8 -11.66 5.54 -3.29
N LEU A 9 -12.29 5.12 -2.19
CA LEU A 9 -11.62 4.96 -0.91
C LEU A 9 -10.51 3.89 -0.98
N PHE A 10 -10.77 2.76 -1.62
CA PHE A 10 -9.76 1.71 -1.79
C PHE A 10 -8.56 2.16 -2.64
N VAL A 11 -8.80 2.93 -3.71
CA VAL A 11 -7.73 3.53 -4.51
C VAL A 11 -6.90 4.50 -3.67
N LEU A 12 -7.55 5.41 -2.92
CA LEU A 12 -6.86 6.38 -2.07
C LEU A 12 -6.06 5.69 -0.96
N LEU A 13 -6.63 4.68 -0.31
CA LEU A 13 -5.95 3.88 0.71
C LEU A 13 -4.76 3.12 0.14
N GLY A 14 -4.90 2.52 -1.04
CA GLY A 14 -3.81 1.81 -1.70
C GLY A 14 -2.65 2.74 -2.07
N ILE A 15 -2.94 3.93 -2.63
CA ILE A 15 -1.92 4.96 -2.92
C ILE A 15 -1.25 5.42 -1.62
N TRP A 16 -2.02 5.68 -0.57
CA TRP A 16 -1.48 6.10 0.72
C TRP A 16 -0.56 5.03 1.32
N GLN A 17 -0.97 3.76 1.30
CA GLN A 17 -0.19 2.61 1.76
C GLN A 17 1.15 2.52 1.03
N MET A 18 1.17 2.72 -0.29
CA MET A 18 2.40 2.74 -1.09
C MET A 18 3.33 3.90 -0.70
N VAL A 19 2.78 5.09 -0.49
CA VAL A 19 3.57 6.28 -0.11
C VAL A 19 4.18 6.10 1.28
N VAL A 20 3.42 5.59 2.24
CA VAL A 20 3.91 5.30 3.60
C VAL A 20 5.00 4.23 3.55
N SER A 21 4.78 3.14 2.79
CA SER A 21 5.78 2.09 2.61
C SER A 21 7.06 2.65 1.98
N LYS A 22 6.97 3.50 0.95
CA LYS A 22 8.15 4.12 0.34
C LYS A 22 8.90 5.04 1.31
N ARG A 23 8.18 5.85 2.11
CA ARG A 23 8.77 6.73 3.14
C ARG A 23 9.47 5.93 4.24
N TYR A 24 8.79 4.91 4.75
CA TYR A 24 9.31 4.07 5.83
C TYR A 24 10.52 3.26 5.34
N GLY A 25 10.46 2.74 4.10
CA GLY A 25 11.58 2.11 3.43
C GLY A 25 12.78 3.03 3.35
N HIS A 26 12.61 4.25 2.83
CA HIS A 26 13.69 5.22 2.74
C HIS A 26 14.30 5.57 4.11
N GLN A 27 13.48 5.68 5.16
CA GLN A 27 13.98 5.89 6.52
C GLN A 27 14.78 4.69 7.02
N VAL A 28 14.29 3.48 6.82
CA VAL A 28 14.96 2.24 7.24
C VAL A 28 16.28 2.03 6.49
N THR A 29 16.37 2.36 5.19
CA THR A 29 17.61 2.21 4.42
C THR A 29 18.65 3.30 4.76
N HIS A 30 18.23 4.52 5.11
CA HIS A 30 19.15 5.62 5.44
C HIS A 30 19.55 5.70 6.92
N HIS A 31 18.68 5.25 7.83
CA HIS A 31 18.89 5.30 9.28
C HIS A 31 18.95 3.90 9.91
N GLY A 32 18.97 2.85 9.08
CA GLY A 32 19.07 1.48 9.54
C GLY A 32 20.42 1.22 10.18
N ASN A 33 20.40 0.83 11.45
CA ASN A 33 21.57 0.37 12.19
C ASN A 33 21.55 -1.17 12.27
N ALA A 34 22.56 -1.80 12.87
CA ALA A 34 22.64 -3.25 13.11
C ALA A 34 21.44 -3.85 13.89
N ALA A 35 20.58 -3.02 14.49
CA ALA A 35 19.35 -3.43 15.16
C ALA A 35 18.13 -3.53 14.20
N THR A 36 18.23 -3.06 12.97
CA THR A 36 17.14 -3.14 11.99
C THR A 36 17.08 -4.55 11.41
N SER A 37 16.08 -5.31 11.81
CA SER A 37 15.84 -6.66 11.31
C SER A 37 15.55 -6.67 9.80
N SER A 38 16.11 -7.63 9.08
CA SER A 38 15.75 -7.91 7.67
C SER A 38 14.26 -8.19 7.50
N PHE A 39 13.58 -8.64 8.55
CA PHE A 39 12.12 -8.79 8.58
C PHE A 39 11.38 -7.46 8.38
N SER A 40 11.93 -6.34 8.85
CA SER A 40 11.31 -5.02 8.68
C SER A 40 11.30 -4.57 7.23
N LEU A 41 12.33 -4.92 6.46
CA LEU A 41 12.39 -4.66 5.02
C LEU A 41 11.44 -5.57 4.24
N LEU A 42 11.30 -6.83 4.66
CA LEU A 42 10.33 -7.77 4.08
C LEU A 42 8.89 -7.28 4.30
N ALA A 43 8.53 -6.92 5.52
CA ALA A 43 7.21 -6.36 5.86
C ALA A 43 6.91 -5.05 5.10
N LEU A 44 7.96 -4.27 4.81
CA LEU A 44 7.90 -3.08 3.96
C LEU A 44 7.56 -3.40 2.50
N ALA A 45 8.16 -4.45 1.94
CA ALA A 45 7.82 -4.92 0.61
C ALA A 45 6.39 -5.47 0.56
N ASP A 46 6.01 -6.28 1.55
CA ASP A 46 4.65 -6.85 1.63
C ASP A 46 3.57 -5.76 1.78
N SER A 47 3.82 -4.74 2.60
CA SER A 47 2.90 -3.59 2.72
C SER A 47 2.77 -2.78 1.43
N PHE A 48 3.82 -2.69 0.62
CA PHE A 48 3.75 -2.08 -0.71
C PHE A 48 2.89 -2.92 -1.67
N TYR A 49 3.06 -4.25 -1.68
CA TYR A 49 2.24 -5.16 -2.47
C TYR A 49 0.76 -5.12 -2.06
N LEU A 50 0.47 -5.02 -0.76
CA LEU A 50 -0.90 -4.80 -0.27
C LEU A 50 -1.49 -3.48 -0.78
N GLY A 51 -0.69 -2.42 -0.87
CA GLY A 51 -1.09 -1.16 -1.52
C GLY A 51 -1.49 -1.37 -2.99
N ILE A 52 -0.71 -2.15 -3.75
CA ILE A 52 -1.02 -2.49 -5.15
C ILE A 52 -2.33 -3.23 -5.24
N MET A 53 -2.55 -4.22 -4.37
CA MET A 53 -3.80 -4.96 -4.32
C MET A 53 -5.00 -4.06 -4.03
N PHE A 54 -4.90 -3.13 -3.08
CA PHE A 54 -5.99 -2.20 -2.78
C PHE A 54 -6.30 -1.26 -3.94
N VAL A 55 -5.30 -0.77 -4.66
CA VAL A 55 -5.52 0.00 -5.89
C VAL A 55 -6.21 -0.86 -6.95
N GLY A 56 -5.73 -2.09 -7.16
CA GLY A 56 -6.32 -3.02 -8.13
C GLY A 56 -7.78 -3.35 -7.83
N ILE A 57 -8.10 -3.64 -6.56
CA ILE A 57 -9.47 -3.89 -6.09
C ILE A 57 -10.33 -2.64 -6.30
N GLY A 58 -9.83 -1.47 -5.88
CA GLY A 58 -10.56 -0.21 -6.05
C GLY A 58 -10.88 0.10 -7.52
N ILE A 59 -9.93 -0.12 -8.43
CA ILE A 59 -10.13 0.00 -9.89
C ILE A 59 -11.13 -1.05 -10.38
N ALA A 60 -11.00 -2.30 -9.96
CA ALA A 60 -11.89 -3.39 -10.38
C ALA A 60 -13.36 -3.10 -10.04
N THR A 61 -13.64 -2.46 -8.91
CA THR A 61 -15.00 -2.04 -8.50
C THR A 61 -15.65 -1.06 -9.48
N PHE A 62 -14.88 -0.32 -10.29
CA PHE A 62 -15.45 0.55 -11.33
C PHE A 62 -15.86 -0.22 -12.60
N PHE A 63 -15.23 -1.37 -12.87
CA PHE A 63 -15.51 -2.21 -14.03
C PHE A 63 -16.50 -3.34 -13.70
N MET A 64 -16.44 -3.86 -12.48
CA MET A 64 -17.40 -4.82 -11.94
C MET A 64 -18.56 -4.04 -11.33
N GLN A 65 -19.50 -3.61 -12.17
CA GLN A 65 -20.81 -3.17 -11.70
C GLN A 65 -21.57 -4.40 -11.20
N PHE A 66 -21.50 -4.67 -9.89
CA PHE A 66 -22.41 -5.58 -9.20
C PHE A 66 -23.80 -4.96 -9.05
#